data_AF-A0A6V7K0D5-F1
#
_entry.id   AF-A0A6V7K0D5-F1
#
_cell.length_a   1.000
_cell.length_b   1.000
_cell.length_c   1.000
_cell.angle_alpha   90.00
_cell.angle_beta   90.00
_cell.angle_gamma   90.00
#
_symmetry.space_group_name_H-M   'P 1'
#
loop_
_entity.id
_entity.type
_entity.pdbx_description
1 polymer ?
#
loop_
_entity_poly.entity_id
_entity_poly.type
_entity_poly.pdbx_seq_one_letter_code
_entity_poly.pdbx_strand_id
1 'polypeptide(L)'
;YRFTQIAVDPQVKTPGGKTYDVLFIGTDNGKVIKAINADSADSHERVSPVVIEEIQAFPATVPVRGIKVVRASQAGDGLEDGRLVVIADSQVQALRLHRCYSDRILSCGECVALQDPYCAWDKEEGKCRALVGPASTDATRFLQSVATGSHASCPPSKSLNKDASSVGAISANQNKFPQDSMISNKESQGGEIINIMQDEEQNNS
;
A
#
# COMPACT_ATOMS: atom_id res chain seq x y z
N TYR A 1 -9.31 -8.76 -13.55
CA TYR A 1 -8.19 -8.09 -14.23
C TYR A 1 -7.06 -9.07 -14.41
N ARG A 2 -6.11 -8.81 -15.31
CA ARG A 2 -4.87 -9.59 -15.52
C ARG A 2 -3.66 -8.75 -15.14
N PHE A 3 -2.60 -9.39 -14.68
CA PHE A 3 -1.33 -8.71 -14.41
C PHE A 3 -0.61 -8.36 -15.70
N THR A 4 -0.03 -7.17 -15.75
CA THR A 4 0.68 -6.65 -16.93
C THR A 4 2.13 -6.32 -16.63
N GLN A 5 2.43 -5.88 -15.41
CA GLN A 5 3.76 -5.45 -14.99
C GLN A 5 4.04 -5.81 -13.56
N ILE A 6 5.34 -5.93 -13.24
CA ILE A 6 5.84 -6.08 -11.88
C ILE A 6 7.05 -5.16 -11.68
N ALA A 7 7.14 -4.59 -10.48
CA ALA A 7 8.35 -4.02 -9.93
C ALA A 7 8.55 -4.57 -8.52
N VAL A 8 9.80 -4.69 -8.09
CA VAL A 8 10.16 -5.17 -6.75
C VAL A 8 10.97 -4.10 -6.05
N ASP A 9 10.59 -3.77 -4.82
CA ASP A 9 11.47 -3.07 -3.89
C ASP A 9 12.13 -4.13 -2.99
N PRO A 10 13.41 -4.48 -3.22
CA PRO A 10 14.03 -5.62 -2.56
C PRO A 10 14.51 -5.29 -1.15
N GLN A 11 14.37 -6.26 -0.24
CA GLN A 11 15.03 -6.23 1.07
C GLN A 11 14.70 -4.98 1.92
N VAL A 12 13.43 -4.61 1.97
CA VAL A 12 12.94 -3.56 2.86
C VAL A 12 13.10 -4.02 4.31
N LYS A 13 13.84 -3.25 5.10
CA LYS A 13 14.18 -3.59 6.49
C LYS A 13 13.05 -3.24 7.44
N THR A 14 12.80 -4.14 8.39
CA THR A 14 11.86 -3.94 9.49
C THR A 14 12.60 -3.78 10.82
N PRO A 15 11.92 -3.29 11.88
CA PRO A 15 12.46 -3.33 13.23
C PRO A 15 12.77 -4.78 13.60
N GLY A 16 13.90 -5.00 14.26
CA GLY A 16 14.38 -6.35 14.58
C GLY A 16 15.16 -7.04 13.46
N GLY A 17 15.40 -6.35 12.34
CA GLY A 17 16.41 -6.74 11.35
C GLY A 17 15.96 -7.73 10.28
N LYS A 18 14.67 -8.12 10.27
CA LYS A 18 14.10 -8.90 9.16
C LYS A 18 14.00 -8.04 7.90
N THR A 19 13.99 -8.71 6.75
CA THR A 19 13.86 -8.06 5.44
C THR A 19 12.79 -8.75 4.59
N TYR A 20 12.10 -7.95 3.78
CA TYR A 20 11.05 -8.44 2.88
C TYR A 20 11.21 -7.82 1.50
N ASP A 21 10.96 -8.61 0.45
CA ASP A 21 10.78 -8.08 -0.89
C ASP A 21 9.32 -7.61 -1.03
N VAL A 22 9.13 -6.37 -1.46
CA VAL A 22 7.80 -5.80 -1.69
C VAL A 22 7.51 -5.77 -3.18
N LEU A 23 6.42 -6.43 -3.57
CA LEU A 23 5.99 -6.55 -4.95
C LEU A 23 4.96 -5.46 -5.26
N PHE A 24 5.15 -4.77 -6.39
CA PHE A 24 4.18 -3.85 -6.97
C PHE A 24 3.74 -4.41 -8.32
N ILE A 25 2.46 -4.75 -8.45
CA ILE A 25 1.91 -5.49 -9.59
C ILE A 25 0.87 -4.61 -10.28
N GLY A 26 1.09 -4.31 -11.56
CA GLY A 26 0.18 -3.55 -12.40
C GLY A 26 -0.83 -4.45 -13.10
N THR A 27 -2.01 -3.91 -13.39
CA THR A 27 -3.09 -4.65 -14.07
C THR A 27 -3.51 -4.03 -15.40
N ASP A 28 -4.20 -4.82 -16.22
CA ASP A 28 -4.81 -4.40 -17.49
C ASP A 28 -5.99 -3.44 -17.33
N ASN A 29 -6.49 -3.26 -16.10
CA ASN A 29 -7.58 -2.33 -15.78
C ASN A 29 -7.12 -1.19 -14.86
N GLY A 30 -5.86 -0.78 -14.95
CA GLY A 30 -5.36 0.45 -14.32
C GLY A 30 -5.11 0.37 -12.82
N LYS A 31 -5.14 -0.83 -12.23
CA LYS A 31 -4.86 -1.03 -10.81
C LYS A 31 -3.39 -1.33 -10.57
N VAL A 32 -2.94 -0.97 -9.37
CA VAL A 32 -1.64 -1.38 -8.82
C VAL A 32 -1.89 -2.05 -7.47
N ILE A 33 -1.32 -3.24 -7.32
CA ILE A 33 -1.42 -4.06 -6.10
C ILE A 33 -0.05 -4.08 -5.45
N LYS A 34 -0.01 -3.80 -4.15
CA LYS A 34 1.18 -3.99 -3.33
C LYS A 34 1.02 -5.28 -2.53
N ALA A 35 2.01 -6.15 -2.61
CA ALA A 35 1.97 -7.45 -1.94
C ALA A 35 3.35 -7.86 -1.43
N ILE A 36 3.35 -8.81 -0.50
CA ILE A 36 4.55 -9.43 0.07
C ILE A 36 4.34 -10.94 0.23
N ASN A 37 5.41 -11.68 0.47
CA ASN A 37 5.34 -13.02 1.08
C ASN A 37 5.67 -12.88 2.58
N ALA A 38 4.67 -13.01 3.45
CA ALA A 38 4.76 -12.74 4.88
C ALA A 38 5.71 -13.69 5.64
N ASP A 39 5.89 -14.92 5.15
CA ASP A 39 6.80 -15.90 5.76
C ASP A 39 8.24 -15.83 5.21
N SER A 40 8.49 -14.99 4.19
CA SER A 40 9.76 -15.00 3.44
C SER A 40 10.99 -14.62 4.26
N ALA A 41 10.82 -13.90 5.38
CA ALA A 41 11.91 -13.57 6.28
C ALA A 41 12.36 -14.76 7.16
N ASP A 42 11.49 -15.75 7.37
CA ASP A 42 11.73 -16.88 8.29
C ASP A 42 11.86 -18.22 7.57
N SER A 43 11.30 -18.37 6.37
CA SER A 43 11.35 -19.62 5.60
C SER A 43 11.23 -19.39 4.10
N HIS A 44 11.94 -20.22 3.32
CA HIS A 44 11.76 -20.32 1.87
C HIS A 44 10.82 -21.47 1.47
N GLU A 45 10.40 -22.31 2.40
CA GLU A 45 9.53 -23.47 2.14
C GLU A 45 8.04 -23.12 2.23
N ARG A 46 7.71 -22.01 2.90
CA ARG A 46 6.35 -21.52 3.06
C ARG A 46 6.14 -20.23 2.28
N VAL A 47 4.97 -20.15 1.65
CA VAL A 47 4.52 -18.97 0.91
C VAL A 47 3.18 -18.54 1.49
N SER A 48 3.18 -17.36 2.09
CA SER A 48 2.01 -16.71 2.68
C SER A 48 1.84 -15.34 2.02
N PRO A 49 1.17 -15.27 0.86
CA PRO A 49 1.02 -14.02 0.14
C PRO A 49 0.04 -13.11 0.87
N VAL A 50 0.45 -11.87 1.12
CA VAL A 50 -0.38 -10.83 1.72
C VAL A 50 -0.52 -9.68 0.74
N VAL A 51 -1.76 -9.33 0.41
CA VAL A 51 -2.09 -8.12 -0.33
C VAL A 51 -2.23 -6.98 0.67
N ILE A 52 -1.30 -6.02 0.62
CA ILE A 52 -1.27 -4.88 1.54
C ILE A 52 -2.28 -3.84 1.09
N GLU A 53 -2.36 -3.58 -0.21
CA GLU A 53 -3.25 -2.56 -0.78
C GLU A 53 -3.47 -2.77 -2.27
N GLU A 54 -4.61 -2.27 -2.74
CA GLU A 54 -4.99 -2.21 -4.15
C GLU A 54 -5.46 -0.79 -4.47
N ILE A 55 -4.84 -0.15 -5.46
CA ILE A 55 -5.11 1.23 -5.83
C ILE A 55 -5.49 1.31 -7.29
N GLN A 56 -6.55 2.04 -7.58
CA GLN A 56 -6.89 2.45 -8.93
C GLN A 56 -6.00 3.63 -9.33
N ALA A 57 -4.88 3.36 -10.00
CA ALA A 57 -3.98 4.40 -10.48
C ALA A 57 -4.60 5.08 -11.72
N PHE A 58 -4.98 4.32 -12.72
CA PHE A 58 -5.60 4.84 -13.95
C PHE A 58 -7.08 4.45 -14.05
N PRO A 59 -7.89 5.04 -14.94
CA PRO A 59 -9.24 4.54 -15.22
C PRO A 59 -9.25 3.04 -15.59
N ALA A 60 -10.38 2.36 -15.38
CA ALA A 60 -10.49 0.91 -15.58
C ALA A 60 -10.23 0.42 -17.03
N THR A 61 -10.21 1.34 -17.99
CA THR A 61 -9.93 1.08 -19.41
C THR A 61 -8.47 1.29 -19.79
N VAL A 62 -7.63 1.79 -18.87
CA VAL A 62 -6.25 2.17 -19.13
C VAL A 62 -5.31 1.15 -18.46
N PRO A 63 -4.59 0.31 -19.22
CA PRO A 63 -3.70 -0.69 -18.65
C PRO A 63 -2.41 -0.06 -18.10
N VAL A 64 -1.88 -0.64 -17.02
CA VAL A 64 -0.55 -0.30 -16.52
C VAL A 64 0.50 -0.93 -17.45
N ARG A 65 1.45 -0.11 -17.92
CA ARG A 65 2.50 -0.47 -18.89
C ARG A 65 3.90 -0.43 -18.30
N GLY A 66 4.10 0.27 -17.19
CA GLY A 66 5.38 0.31 -16.48
C GLY A 66 5.19 0.64 -15.02
N ILE A 67 6.10 0.13 -14.17
CA ILE A 67 6.18 0.48 -12.76
C ILE A 67 7.65 0.68 -12.41
N LYS A 68 7.99 1.77 -11.72
CA LYS A 68 9.31 2.02 -11.17
C LYS A 68 9.22 2.41 -9.70
N VAL A 69 10.05 1.80 -8.88
CA VAL A 69 10.23 2.17 -7.47
C VAL A 69 11.34 3.21 -7.38
N VAL A 70 11.03 4.33 -6.73
CA VAL A 70 11.99 5.39 -6.41
C VAL A 70 12.02 5.52 -4.89
N ARG A 71 13.08 5.00 -4.26
CA ARG A 71 13.26 5.15 -2.82
C ARG A 71 13.57 6.61 -2.48
N ALA A 72 13.14 7.08 -1.31
CA ALA A 72 13.59 8.36 -0.79
C ALA A 72 15.13 8.34 -0.68
N SER A 73 15.79 9.34 -1.26
CA SER A 73 17.24 9.46 -1.09
C SER A 73 17.53 10.01 0.31
N GLN A 74 18.66 9.60 0.88
CA GLN A 74 19.23 10.28 2.06
C GLN A 74 20.07 11.51 1.63
N ALA A 75 20.08 11.83 0.34
CA ALA A 75 21.06 12.68 -0.32
C ALA A 75 20.40 13.90 -0.97
N GLY A 76 19.73 14.74 -0.18
CA GLY A 76 19.48 16.16 -0.51
C GLY A 76 18.75 16.49 -1.82
N ASP A 77 18.18 15.52 -2.53
CA ASP A 77 17.45 15.69 -3.80
C ASP A 77 15.99 16.16 -3.60
N GLY A 78 15.60 16.42 -2.35
CA GLY A 78 14.30 16.97 -1.99
C GLY A 78 13.17 15.94 -1.90
N LEU A 79 13.43 14.65 -2.11
CA LEU A 79 12.44 13.57 -1.94
C LEU A 79 12.39 13.10 -0.48
N GLU A 80 11.51 13.70 0.30
CA GLU A 80 11.29 13.33 1.72
C GLU A 80 10.71 11.92 1.90
N ASP A 81 10.00 11.40 0.89
CA ASP A 81 9.27 10.12 0.92
C ASP A 81 9.47 9.36 -0.41
N GLY A 82 9.52 8.02 -0.36
CA GLY A 82 9.61 7.19 -1.56
C GLY A 82 8.40 7.36 -2.50
N ARG A 83 8.61 7.14 -3.79
CA ARG A 83 7.58 7.21 -4.84
C ARG A 83 7.49 5.90 -5.63
N LEU A 84 6.28 5.57 -6.03
CA LEU A 84 5.97 4.54 -7.01
C LEU A 84 5.51 5.23 -8.29
N VAL A 85 6.34 5.19 -9.32
CA VAL A 85 6.02 5.76 -10.64
C VAL A 85 5.30 4.70 -11.45
N VAL A 86 4.05 4.95 -11.78
CA VAL A 86 3.18 4.07 -12.55
C VAL A 86 2.96 4.70 -13.92
N ILE A 87 3.17 3.92 -14.98
CA ILE A 87 3.21 4.40 -16.37
C ILE A 87 2.10 3.69 -17.15
N ALA A 88 1.31 4.45 -17.88
CA ALA A 88 0.40 4.03 -18.93
C ALA A 88 0.86 4.59 -20.28
N ASP A 89 0.17 4.23 -21.37
CA ASP A 89 0.53 4.66 -22.73
C ASP A 89 0.48 6.20 -22.91
N SER A 90 -0.40 6.90 -22.18
CA SER A 90 -0.64 8.35 -22.31
C SER A 90 -0.43 9.15 -21.01
N GLN A 91 -0.12 8.50 -19.90
CA GLN A 91 -0.05 9.16 -18.60
C GLN A 91 0.95 8.46 -17.67
N VAL A 92 1.58 9.25 -16.81
CA VAL A 92 2.41 8.82 -15.70
C VAL A 92 1.82 9.34 -14.40
N GLN A 93 1.79 8.51 -13.36
CA GLN A 93 1.43 8.92 -12.01
C GLN A 93 2.55 8.58 -11.03
N ALA A 94 2.87 9.52 -10.16
CA ALA A 94 3.77 9.31 -9.03
C ALA A 94 2.96 9.15 -7.74
N LEU A 95 2.82 7.91 -7.26
CA LEU A 95 2.15 7.60 -5.99
C LEU A 95 3.16 7.57 -4.84
N ARG A 96 2.71 7.80 -3.60
CA ARG A 96 3.56 7.46 -2.43
C ARG A 96 3.78 5.95 -2.36
N LEU A 97 5.01 5.55 -2.02
CA LEU A 97 5.42 4.14 -1.91
C LEU A 97 4.76 3.42 -0.72
N HIS A 98 4.39 4.18 0.30
CA HIS A 98 3.68 3.72 1.49
C HIS A 98 2.64 4.75 1.94
N ARG A 99 1.67 4.30 2.75
CA ARG A 99 0.57 5.12 3.30
C ARG A 99 0.46 5.03 4.82
N CYS A 100 1.61 4.89 5.49
CA CYS A 100 1.68 4.78 6.95
C CYS A 100 1.07 5.98 7.70
N TYR A 101 1.16 7.18 7.12
CA TYR A 101 0.72 8.44 7.73
C TYR A 101 -0.79 8.73 7.57
N SER A 102 -1.64 7.71 7.52
CA SER A 102 -3.08 7.95 7.40
C SER A 102 -3.65 8.39 8.75
N ASP A 103 -4.38 9.50 8.78
CA ASP A 103 -5.18 9.93 9.94
C ASP A 103 -6.26 8.90 10.34
N ARG A 104 -6.47 7.88 9.51
CA ARG A 104 -7.38 6.76 9.78
C ARG A 104 -6.74 5.66 10.65
N ILE A 105 -5.42 5.65 10.80
CA ILE A 105 -4.70 4.67 11.63
C ILE A 105 -4.46 5.30 13.00
N LEU A 106 -5.28 4.93 13.98
CA LEU A 106 -5.33 5.58 15.28
C LEU A 106 -4.74 4.71 16.40
N SER A 107 -4.41 3.46 16.10
CA SER A 107 -3.93 2.51 17.10
C SER A 107 -2.74 1.67 16.63
N CYS A 108 -1.98 1.16 17.60
CA CYS A 108 -0.90 0.19 17.37
C CYS A 108 -1.39 -1.03 16.60
N GLY A 109 -2.55 -1.58 16.99
CA GLY A 109 -3.14 -2.74 16.31
C GLY A 109 -3.46 -2.47 14.84
N GLU A 110 -4.07 -1.33 14.52
CA GLU A 110 -4.35 -0.95 13.12
C GLU A 110 -3.08 -0.75 12.30
N CYS A 111 -2.06 -0.11 12.87
CA CYS A 111 -0.78 0.09 12.17
C CYS A 111 -0.08 -1.24 11.87
N VAL A 112 -0.03 -2.15 12.85
CA VAL A 112 0.60 -3.47 12.68
C VAL A 112 -0.22 -4.36 11.73
N ALA A 113 -1.56 -4.26 11.75
CA ALA A 113 -2.45 -5.02 10.89
C ALA A 113 -2.30 -4.67 9.39
N LEU A 114 -1.66 -3.56 9.04
CA LEU A 114 -1.32 -3.25 7.64
C LEU A 114 -0.36 -4.28 7.05
N GLN A 115 0.45 -4.94 7.89
CA GLN A 115 1.53 -5.85 7.46
C GLN A 115 2.50 -5.24 6.44
N ASP A 116 2.51 -3.90 6.34
CA ASP A 116 3.32 -3.16 5.39
C ASP A 116 4.74 -3.00 5.95
N PRO A 117 5.79 -3.56 5.33
CA PRO A 117 7.17 -3.49 5.84
C PRO A 117 7.69 -2.06 6.02
N TYR A 118 7.13 -1.07 5.31
CA TYR A 118 7.48 0.33 5.52
C TYR A 118 6.84 0.96 6.76
N CYS A 119 5.78 0.37 7.32
CA CYS A 119 4.97 1.01 8.37
C CYS A 119 5.17 0.36 9.73
N ALA A 120 5.51 1.15 10.75
CA ALA A 120 5.55 0.68 12.13
C ALA A 120 4.93 1.70 13.08
N TRP A 121 4.51 1.21 14.23
CA TRP A 121 3.99 2.05 15.30
C TRP A 121 5.14 2.64 16.11
N ASP A 122 5.24 3.96 16.15
CA ASP A 122 6.18 4.68 17.01
C ASP A 122 5.59 4.78 18.44
N LYS A 123 6.24 4.13 19.41
CA LYS A 123 5.80 4.16 20.81
C LYS A 123 5.94 5.52 21.48
N GLU A 124 6.92 6.32 21.08
CA GLU A 124 7.18 7.62 21.70
C GLU A 124 6.15 8.65 21.25
N GLU A 125 5.81 8.62 19.97
CA GLU A 125 4.85 9.58 19.40
C GLU A 125 3.41 9.09 19.40
N GLY A 126 3.19 7.78 19.57
CA GLY A 126 1.87 7.17 19.55
C GLY A 126 1.20 7.26 18.18
N LYS A 127 1.96 7.07 17.10
CA LYS A 127 1.48 7.18 15.71
C LYS A 127 2.11 6.13 14.79
N CYS A 128 1.40 5.79 13.71
CA CYS A 128 1.96 4.98 12.63
C CYS A 128 2.89 5.85 11.77
N ARG A 129 4.12 5.38 11.54
CA ARG A 129 5.18 6.10 10.85
C ARG A 129 5.80 5.24 9.76
N ALA A 130 6.32 5.89 8.73
CA ALA A 130 7.16 5.21 7.76
C ALA A 130 8.59 5.04 8.32
N LEU A 131 9.17 3.87 8.11
CA LEU A 131 10.53 3.55 8.52
C LEU A 131 11.51 4.06 7.46
N VAL A 132 12.26 5.10 7.80
CA VAL A 132 13.27 5.71 6.92
C VAL A 132 14.63 5.71 7.61
N GLY A 133 15.68 5.37 6.87
CA GLY A 133 17.06 5.46 7.35
C GLY A 133 17.42 4.45 8.46
N PRO A 134 18.50 4.70 9.23
CA PRO A 134 19.03 3.76 10.22
C PRO A 134 18.05 3.42 11.36
N ALA A 135 17.16 4.35 11.70
CA ALA A 135 16.13 4.19 12.72
C ALA A 135 15.12 3.07 12.39
N SER A 136 15.04 2.65 11.13
CA SER A 136 14.16 1.56 10.67
C SER A 136 14.36 0.22 11.37
N THR A 137 15.53 0.00 11.98
CA THR A 137 15.87 -1.28 12.63
C THR A 137 15.64 -1.29 14.15
N ASP A 138 15.28 -0.14 14.75
CA ASP A 138 15.12 0.00 16.20
C ASP A 138 13.81 -0.64 16.71
N ALA A 139 13.91 -1.92 17.07
CA ALA A 139 12.81 -2.68 17.68
C ALA A 139 12.46 -2.19 19.11
N THR A 140 13.30 -1.36 19.74
CA THR A 140 13.01 -0.82 21.06
C THR A 140 12.05 0.35 21.00
N ARG A 141 11.95 1.04 19.86
CA ARG A 141 11.01 2.14 19.63
C ARG A 141 9.82 1.75 18.76
N PHE A 142 10.08 1.04 17.66
CA PHE A 142 9.07 0.75 16.64
C PHE A 142 8.48 -0.65 16.81
N LEU A 143 7.15 -0.73 16.83
CA LEU A 143 6.42 -2.00 16.88
C LEU A 143 5.90 -2.36 15.48
N GLN A 144 6.21 -3.57 15.03
CA GLN A 144 5.78 -4.09 13.73
C GLN A 144 5.72 -5.61 13.76
N SER A 145 4.82 -6.20 12.96
CA SER A 145 4.82 -7.63 12.68
C SER A 145 4.27 -7.88 11.29
N VAL A 146 5.19 -7.99 10.32
CA VAL A 146 4.83 -8.24 8.91
C VAL A 146 4.24 -9.64 8.74
N ALA A 147 4.82 -10.65 9.39
CA ALA A 147 4.41 -12.04 9.24
C ALA A 147 2.96 -12.31 9.74
N THR A 148 2.59 -11.71 10.88
CA THR A 148 1.34 -12.05 11.57
C THR A 148 0.30 -10.94 11.58
N GLY A 149 0.66 -9.69 11.29
CA GLY A 149 -0.24 -8.55 11.44
C GLY A 149 -0.64 -8.26 12.89
N SER A 150 0.05 -8.83 13.87
CA SER A 150 -0.20 -8.62 15.30
C SER A 150 1.09 -8.60 16.11
N HIS A 151 1.17 -7.71 17.10
CA HIS A 151 2.34 -7.54 17.96
C HIS A 151 1.93 -7.57 19.44
N ALA A 152 2.61 -8.35 20.27
CA ALA A 152 2.24 -8.60 21.66
C ALA A 152 2.23 -7.33 22.54
N SER A 153 3.05 -6.33 22.20
CA SER A 153 3.08 -5.03 22.89
C SER A 153 2.00 -4.05 22.44
N CYS A 154 1.22 -4.37 21.40
CA CYS A 154 0.03 -3.58 21.08
C CYS A 154 -1.09 -3.93 22.06
N PRO A 155 -1.81 -2.93 22.61
CA PRO A 155 -3.00 -3.19 23.39
C PRO A 155 -4.02 -3.97 22.54
N PRO A 156 -4.78 -4.92 23.13
CA PRO A 156 -5.92 -5.50 22.44
C PRO A 156 -6.87 -4.37 22.03
N SER A 157 -7.41 -4.45 20.81
CA SER A 157 -8.45 -3.53 20.38
C SER A 157 -9.56 -3.61 21.43
N LYS A 158 -9.90 -2.46 22.05
CA LYS A 158 -11.08 -2.40 22.90
C LYS A 158 -12.26 -2.71 21.98
N SER A 159 -12.79 -3.92 22.05
CA SER A 159 -14.13 -4.18 21.55
C SER A 159 -15.01 -3.18 22.29
N LEU A 160 -15.51 -2.17 21.58
CA LEU A 160 -16.66 -1.43 22.07
C LEU A 160 -17.73 -2.50 22.26
N ASN A 161 -17.98 -2.90 23.51
CA ASN A 161 -19.13 -3.69 23.89
C ASN A 161 -20.35 -2.87 23.49
N LYS A 162 -20.82 -3.05 22.26
CA LYS A 162 -22.16 -2.68 21.87
C LYS A 162 -22.98 -3.91 22.20
N ASP A 163 -23.85 -3.75 23.19
CA ASP A 163 -24.63 -4.81 23.81
C ASP A 163 -25.17 -5.82 22.79
N ALA A 164 -25.03 -7.09 23.14
CA ALA A 164 -25.59 -8.24 22.44
C ALA A 164 -27.12 -8.24 22.53
N SER A 165 -27.75 -7.30 21.84
CA SER A 165 -29.21 -7.20 21.65
C SER A 165 -29.52 -6.68 20.24
N SER A 166 -28.94 -7.32 19.23
CA SER A 166 -29.46 -7.39 17.85
C SER A 166 -28.65 -8.40 17.05
N VAL A 167 -28.65 -9.65 17.51
CA VAL A 167 -28.28 -10.81 16.66
C VAL A 167 -29.57 -11.45 16.17
N GLY A 168 -30.18 -10.80 15.18
CA GLY A 168 -31.32 -11.33 14.44
C GLY A 168 -31.16 -10.96 12.98
N ALA A 169 -30.95 -11.98 12.14
CA ALA A 169 -30.90 -11.95 10.69
C ALA A 169 -29.59 -11.46 10.04
N ILE A 170 -28.60 -12.35 9.97
CA ILE A 170 -27.87 -12.53 8.71
C ILE A 170 -27.86 -14.02 8.39
N SER A 171 -28.90 -14.47 7.67
CA SER A 171 -28.84 -15.70 6.88
C SER A 171 -29.62 -15.50 5.59
N ALA A 172 -28.94 -15.84 4.50
CA ALA A 172 -29.44 -16.13 3.16
C ALA A 172 -29.96 -15.00 2.26
N ASN A 173 -29.24 -14.89 1.15
CA ASN A 173 -29.72 -14.82 -0.24
C ASN A 173 -29.89 -13.48 -0.98
N GLN A 174 -29.20 -13.46 -2.12
CA GLN A 174 -29.59 -13.00 -3.46
C GLN A 174 -29.57 -11.51 -3.81
N ASN A 175 -28.59 -11.20 -4.67
CA ASN A 175 -28.65 -10.37 -5.89
C ASN A 175 -29.65 -9.19 -5.91
N LYS A 176 -29.12 -7.96 -5.90
CA LYS A 176 -29.50 -6.93 -6.89
C LYS A 176 -28.50 -5.77 -6.90
N PHE A 177 -27.83 -5.56 -8.03
CA PHE A 177 -27.23 -4.26 -8.35
C PHE A 177 -28.34 -3.21 -8.52
N PRO A 178 -28.16 -2.00 -7.99
CA PRO A 178 -28.72 -0.79 -8.59
C PRO A 178 -27.62 -0.04 -9.36
N GLN A 179 -27.93 0.27 -10.61
CA GLN A 179 -27.21 1.24 -11.43
C GLN A 179 -27.35 2.67 -10.90
N ASP A 180 -26.31 3.45 -11.19
CA ASP A 180 -26.23 4.91 -11.31
C ASP A 180 -26.41 5.78 -10.06
N SER A 181 -25.30 6.35 -9.61
CA SER A 181 -25.12 7.81 -9.60
C SER A 181 -23.66 8.17 -9.30
N MET A 182 -23.06 8.92 -10.22
CA MET A 182 -21.76 9.55 -10.03
C MET A 182 -21.78 10.47 -8.81
N ILE A 183 -20.95 10.17 -7.82
CA ILE A 183 -20.43 11.18 -6.89
C ILE A 183 -18.94 10.90 -6.74
N SER A 184 -18.12 11.68 -7.45
CA SER A 184 -16.68 11.74 -7.25
C SER A 184 -16.40 12.23 -5.84
N ASN A 185 -16.12 11.30 -4.92
CA ASN A 185 -15.44 11.66 -3.68
C ASN A 185 -13.99 12.01 -4.03
N LYS A 186 -13.75 13.31 -4.09
CA LYS A 186 -12.45 13.94 -4.23
C LYS A 186 -11.71 13.79 -2.90
N GLU A 187 -11.28 12.58 -2.58
CA GLU A 187 -10.19 12.38 -1.63
C GLU A 187 -8.91 12.65 -2.42
N SER A 188 -8.24 13.76 -2.13
CA SER A 188 -7.06 14.23 -2.86
C SER A 188 -5.94 13.19 -2.74
N GLN A 189 -5.91 12.23 -3.67
CA GLN A 189 -4.77 11.36 -3.90
C GLN A 189 -3.59 12.27 -4.22
N GLY A 190 -2.68 12.46 -3.26
CA GLY A 190 -1.51 13.33 -3.37
C GLY A 190 -0.43 12.76 -4.29
N GLY A 191 -0.81 12.40 -5.51
CA GLY A 191 0.08 11.97 -6.57
C GLY A 191 0.19 13.03 -7.66
N GLU A 192 1.40 13.21 -8.18
CA GLU A 192 1.64 14.07 -9.34
C GLU A 192 1.31 13.30 -10.61
N ILE A 193 0.54 13.93 -11.51
CA ILE A 193 0.09 13.33 -12.77
C ILE A 193 0.77 14.09 -13.91
N ILE A 194 1.45 13.36 -14.78
CA ILE A 194 2.10 13.89 -15.97
C ILE A 194 1.49 13.22 -17.19
N ASN A 195 0.92 14.00 -18.12
CA ASN A 195 0.39 13.47 -19.37
C ASN A 195 1.51 13.36 -20.40
N ILE A 196 1.58 12.23 -21.11
CA ILE A 196 2.53 12.00 -22.20
C ILE A 196 1.88 12.54 -23.47
N MET A 197 2.41 13.64 -24.01
CA MET A 197 2.00 14.13 -25.32
C MET A 197 2.58 13.21 -26.39
N GLN A 198 1.75 12.74 -27.32
CA GLN A 198 2.22 12.12 -28.56
C GLN A 198 2.46 13.25 -29.55
N ASP A 199 3.69 13.38 -30.04
CA ASP A 199 3.96 14.30 -31.15
C ASP A 199 3.15 13.81 -32.35
N GLU A 200 2.23 14.65 -32.86
CA GLU A 200 1.56 14.36 -34.11
C GLU A 200 2.63 14.35 -35.21
N GLU A 201 2.88 13.17 -35.80
CA GLU A 201 3.56 13.09 -37.08
C GLU A 201 2.76 13.96 -38.07
N GLN A 202 3.29 15.14 -38.37
CA GLN A 202 2.82 15.98 -39.46
C GLN A 202 2.99 15.19 -40.76
N ASN A 203 1.96 14.41 -41.12
CA ASN A 203 1.77 13.90 -42.46
C ASN A 203 1.47 15.09 -43.38
N ASN A 204 2.53 15.77 -43.81
CA ASN A 204 2.47 16.59 -45.02
C ASN A 204 2.40 15.65 -46.22
N SER A 205 1.20 15.51 -46.78
CA SER A 205 0.98 15.00 -48.14
C SER A 205 -0.03 15.88 -48.85
#